data_AF-A0A179F6E0-F1
#
_entry.id   AF-A0A179F6E0-F1
#
_cell.length_a   1.000
_cell.length_b   1.000
_cell.length_c   1.000
_cell.angle_alpha   90.00
_cell.angle_beta   90.00
_cell.angle_gamma   90.00
#
_symmetry.space_group_name_H-M   'P 1'
#
loop_
_entity.id
_entity.type
_entity.pdbx_description
1 polymer ?
#
loop_
_entity_poly.entity_id
_entity_poly.type
_entity_poly.pdbx_seq_one_letter_code
_entity_poly.pdbx_strand_id
1 'polypeptide(L)'
;MAADDLEVSSRVILKGSGNWDVWTSIIRKFAKSQHVWEYVDPDAVHKPVLTLPVEPTPGQAQTNATDIQQLQGDSLSKFQILEARHRSQLQIYKDRTKALATLQEYIVKTVGRYYDIIAKEDDAAKELMILKNRVKPTDWARESEVTDRYYSTLKAVSRTKVEEWISKWQIVLNEAKNLDFTFGTICGCALGSNGTAWYCPAADHQPNPAVLVTPNHGHLLPYT
;
A
#
# COMPACT_ATOMS: atom_id res chain seq x y z
N MET A 1 -20.67 -8.93 15.25
CA MET A 1 -19.72 -10.05 15.05
C MET A 1 -18.85 -9.69 13.85
N ALA A 2 -17.67 -9.09 14.05
CA ALA A 2 -16.81 -8.63 12.94
C ALA A 2 -15.30 -8.62 13.28
N ALA A 3 -14.93 -8.85 14.54
CA ALA A 3 -13.53 -8.90 14.96
C ALA A 3 -12.85 -10.25 14.67
N ASP A 4 -13.65 -11.32 14.52
CA ASP A 4 -13.15 -12.70 14.39
C ASP A 4 -12.69 -13.06 12.97
N ASP A 5 -13.20 -12.36 11.95
CA ASP A 5 -12.90 -12.65 10.54
C ASP A 5 -11.47 -12.22 10.12
N LEU A 6 -10.77 -11.49 10.99
CA LEU A 6 -9.39 -11.03 10.80
C LEU A 6 -8.33 -12.02 11.31
N GLU A 7 -8.68 -12.97 12.18
CA GLU A 7 -7.74 -13.93 12.77
C GLU A 7 -7.43 -15.10 11.83
N VAL A 8 -8.37 -15.48 10.96
CA VAL A 8 -8.32 -16.79 10.26
C VAL A 8 -7.67 -16.71 8.87
N SER A 9 -7.68 -15.57 8.19
CA SER A 9 -7.06 -15.45 6.87
C SER A 9 -5.57 -15.11 7.00
N SER A 10 -4.75 -16.14 7.21
CA SER A 10 -3.28 -16.17 7.04
C SER A 10 -2.60 -14.80 7.23
N ARG A 11 -2.18 -14.47 8.45
CA ARG A 11 -1.56 -13.19 8.83
C ARG A 11 -0.38 -12.82 7.90
N VAL A 12 -0.66 -12.17 6.77
CA VAL A 12 0.36 -11.77 5.80
C VAL A 12 1.09 -10.57 6.38
N ILE A 13 2.35 -10.77 6.75
CA ILE A 13 3.21 -9.69 7.25
C ILE A 13 3.93 -9.05 6.06
N LEU A 14 3.91 -7.72 6.00
CA LEU A 14 4.62 -6.95 5.01
C LEU A 14 6.14 -7.04 5.24
N LYS A 15 6.78 -7.94 4.50
CA LYS A 15 8.24 -8.13 4.54
C LYS A 15 8.97 -7.30 3.48
N GLY A 16 8.29 -6.93 2.40
CA GLY A 16 8.85 -6.17 1.28
C GLY A 16 7.93 -6.20 0.06
N SER A 17 8.47 -5.77 -1.08
CA SER A 17 7.81 -5.70 -2.38
C SER A 17 7.19 -7.04 -2.81
N GLY A 18 7.87 -8.16 -2.52
CA GLY A 18 7.41 -9.52 -2.77
C GLY A 18 5.96 -9.80 -2.37
N ASN A 19 5.55 -9.30 -1.21
CA ASN A 19 4.25 -9.57 -0.59
C ASN A 19 3.30 -8.36 -0.63
N TRP A 20 3.72 -7.25 -1.25
CA TRP A 20 2.95 -6.00 -1.30
C TRP A 20 1.56 -6.21 -1.91
N ASP A 21 1.49 -6.87 -3.07
CA ASP A 21 0.24 -7.07 -3.82
C ASP A 21 -0.78 -7.93 -3.04
N VAL A 22 -0.30 -8.96 -2.35
CA VAL A 22 -1.14 -9.84 -1.53
C VAL A 22 -1.62 -9.08 -0.30
N TRP A 23 -0.71 -8.39 0.39
CA TRP A 23 -1.00 -7.63 1.60
C TRP A 23 -2.00 -6.49 1.34
N THR A 24 -1.78 -5.68 0.29
CA THR A 24 -2.69 -4.59 -0.08
C THR A 24 -4.05 -5.11 -0.56
N SER A 25 -4.10 -6.27 -1.20
CA SER A 25 -5.36 -6.90 -1.62
C SER A 25 -6.22 -7.32 -0.42
N ILE A 26 -5.61 -7.83 0.66
CA ILE A 26 -6.33 -8.18 1.90
C ILE A 26 -6.93 -6.92 2.54
N ILE A 27 -6.13 -5.87 2.70
CA ILE A 27 -6.58 -4.57 3.23
C ILE A 27 -7.72 -4.00 2.39
N ARG A 28 -7.58 -4.04 1.06
CA ARG A 28 -8.62 -3.58 0.13
C ARG A 28 -9.91 -4.37 0.28
N LYS A 29 -9.85 -5.70 0.39
CA LYS A 29 -11.04 -6.55 0.57
C LYS A 29 -11.75 -6.23 1.88
N PHE A 30 -11.00 -6.08 2.98
CA PHE A 30 -11.56 -5.71 4.28
C PHE A 30 -12.19 -4.32 4.26
N ALA A 31 -11.50 -3.32 3.74
CA ALA A 31 -12.01 -1.97 3.66
C ALA A 31 -13.26 -1.86 2.77
N LYS A 32 -13.33 -2.67 1.69
CA LYS A 32 -14.52 -2.76 0.85
C LYS A 32 -15.69 -3.46 1.55
N SER A 33 -15.45 -4.52 2.33
CA SER A 33 -16.52 -5.18 3.08
C SER A 33 -17.13 -4.29 4.16
N GLN A 34 -16.34 -3.35 4.71
CA GLN A 34 -16.81 -2.36 5.69
C GLN A 34 -17.27 -1.03 5.05
N HIS A 35 -17.28 -0.91 3.72
CA HIS A 35 -17.63 0.32 2.99
C HIS A 35 -16.81 1.56 3.41
N VAL A 36 -15.54 1.36 3.75
CA VAL A 36 -14.60 2.44 4.14
C VAL A 36 -13.43 2.63 3.18
N TRP A 37 -13.32 1.80 2.12
CA TRP A 37 -12.21 1.88 1.16
C TRP A 37 -12.03 3.27 0.56
N GLU A 38 -13.11 3.96 0.23
CA GLU A 38 -13.08 5.30 -0.37
C GLU A 38 -12.35 6.34 0.48
N TYR A 39 -12.35 6.17 1.81
CA TYR A 39 -11.68 7.07 2.75
C TYR A 39 -10.18 6.79 2.88
N VAL A 40 -9.74 5.57 2.57
CA VAL A 40 -8.35 5.12 2.80
C VAL A 40 -7.57 4.87 1.52
N ASP A 41 -8.25 4.82 0.36
CA ASP A 41 -7.65 4.50 -0.93
C ASP A 41 -6.39 5.36 -1.21
N PRO A 42 -5.20 4.77 -1.30
CA PRO A 42 -3.96 5.51 -1.55
C PRO A 42 -3.81 5.98 -3.01
N ASP A 43 -4.72 5.59 -3.92
CA ASP A 43 -4.78 6.07 -5.31
C ASP A 43 -5.79 7.21 -5.49
N ALA A 44 -6.68 7.45 -4.53
CA ALA A 44 -7.68 8.50 -4.63
C ALA A 44 -7.07 9.89 -4.41
N VAL A 45 -7.19 10.75 -5.44
CA VAL A 45 -6.73 12.16 -5.39
C VAL A 45 -7.59 12.99 -4.43
N HIS A 46 -8.90 12.73 -4.40
CA HIS A 46 -9.84 13.39 -3.49
C HIS A 46 -10.47 12.33 -2.59
N LYS A 47 -10.16 12.41 -1.29
CA LYS A 47 -10.74 11.50 -0.30
C LYS A 47 -11.96 12.15 0.33
N PRO A 48 -13.11 11.47 0.39
CA PRO A 48 -14.26 11.96 1.12
C PRO A 48 -13.90 12.12 2.59
N VAL A 49 -14.38 13.18 3.23
CA VAL A 49 -14.22 13.39 4.67
C VAL A 49 -15.40 12.76 5.38
N LEU A 50 -15.13 11.94 6.39
CA LEU A 50 -16.18 11.39 7.24
C LEU A 50 -16.68 12.50 8.17
N THR A 51 -17.84 13.07 7.87
CA THR A 51 -18.43 14.18 8.65
C THR A 51 -19.38 13.67 9.72
N LEU A 52 -19.28 14.24 10.93
CA LEU A 52 -20.25 13.99 12.00
C LEU A 52 -21.64 14.48 11.56
N PRO A 53 -22.70 13.66 11.65
CA PRO A 53 -24.06 14.10 11.37
C PRO A 53 -24.49 15.24 12.30
N VAL A 54 -25.18 16.23 11.73
CA VAL A 54 -25.68 17.39 12.49
C VAL A 54 -27.02 17.02 13.13
N GLU A 55 -27.16 17.37 14.40
CA GLU A 55 -28.40 17.16 15.15
C GLU A 55 -29.56 17.98 14.52
N PRO A 56 -30.74 17.37 14.31
CA PRO A 56 -31.86 18.07 13.72
C PRO A 56 -32.44 19.08 14.71
N THR A 57 -32.66 20.31 14.25
CA THR A 57 -33.27 21.38 15.05
C THR A 57 -34.77 21.50 14.76
N PRO A 58 -35.62 21.85 15.74
CA PRO A 58 -37.06 22.04 15.54
C PRO A 58 -37.42 22.98 14.38
N GLY A 59 -36.59 24.00 14.13
CA GLY A 59 -36.73 24.93 13.01
C GLY A 59 -36.68 24.30 11.61
N GLN A 60 -36.12 23.08 11.48
CA GLN A 60 -36.13 22.31 10.22
C GLN A 60 -37.49 21.68 9.93
N ALA A 61 -38.31 21.44 10.97
CA ALA A 61 -39.64 20.86 10.83
C ALA A 61 -40.74 21.92 10.72
N GLN A 62 -40.56 23.06 11.40
CA GLN A 62 -41.47 24.21 11.35
C GLN A 62 -40.70 25.53 11.43
N THR A 63 -40.96 26.44 10.49
CA THR A 63 -40.33 27.77 10.46
C THR A 63 -40.63 28.53 11.76
N ASN A 64 -39.60 29.07 12.40
CA ASN A 64 -39.62 29.77 13.70
C ASN A 64 -39.82 28.89 14.95
N ALA A 65 -39.90 27.56 14.82
CA ALA A 65 -39.88 26.70 16.00
C ALA A 65 -38.46 26.65 16.58
N THR A 66 -38.33 27.09 17.84
CA THR A 66 -37.09 27.05 18.62
C THR A 66 -37.07 25.90 19.60
N ASP A 67 -38.24 25.38 19.96
CA ASP A 67 -38.41 24.27 20.91
C ASP A 67 -39.33 23.19 20.31
N ILE A 68 -39.11 21.94 20.73
CA ILE A 68 -39.89 20.77 20.36
C ILE A 68 -41.35 20.93 20.82
N GLN A 69 -41.60 21.61 21.94
CA GLN A 69 -42.96 21.82 22.45
C GLN A 69 -43.84 22.65 21.51
N GLN A 70 -43.22 23.45 20.63
CA GLN A 70 -43.92 24.27 19.63
C GLN A 70 -44.34 23.46 18.39
N LEU A 71 -43.85 22.23 18.26
CA LEU A 71 -44.20 21.32 17.16
C LEU A 71 -45.49 20.56 17.50
N GLN A 72 -46.43 20.56 16.57
CA GLN A 72 -47.72 19.88 16.69
C GLN A 72 -48.11 19.19 15.36
N GLY A 73 -48.85 18.10 15.47
CA GLY A 73 -49.36 17.33 14.32
C GLY A 73 -48.25 16.97 13.33
N ASP A 74 -48.39 17.43 12.08
CA ASP A 74 -47.48 17.10 10.98
C ASP A 74 -46.03 17.60 11.20
N SER A 75 -45.84 18.70 11.93
CA SER A 75 -44.50 19.22 12.22
C SER A 75 -43.74 18.33 13.22
N LEU A 76 -44.46 17.74 14.19
CA LEU A 76 -43.90 16.77 15.11
C LEU A 76 -43.53 15.47 14.38
N SER A 77 -44.41 14.99 13.50
CA SER A 77 -44.14 13.82 12.65
C SER A 77 -42.90 14.03 11.76
N LYS A 78 -42.77 15.21 11.13
CA LYS A 78 -41.57 15.58 10.36
C LYS A 78 -40.30 15.57 11.22
N PHE A 79 -40.36 16.15 12.42
CA PHE A 79 -39.22 16.18 13.33
C PHE A 79 -38.80 14.76 13.78
N GLN A 80 -39.76 13.88 14.08
CA GLN A 80 -39.48 12.48 14.41
C GLN A 80 -38.79 11.73 13.25
N ILE A 81 -39.19 11.98 12.00
CA ILE A 81 -38.52 11.41 10.81
C ILE A 81 -37.08 11.94 10.71
N LEU A 82 -36.85 13.23 10.95
CA LEU A 82 -35.52 13.82 10.96
C LEU A 82 -34.62 13.23 12.05
N GLU A 83 -35.14 13.06 13.27
CA GLU A 83 -34.43 12.39 14.36
C GLU A 83 -34.11 10.93 14.03
N ALA A 84 -35.05 10.18 13.46
CA ALA A 84 -34.82 8.80 13.05
C ALA A 84 -33.71 8.71 11.98
N ARG A 85 -33.73 9.62 11.00
CA ARG A 85 -32.68 9.74 9.99
C ARG A 85 -31.34 10.09 10.62
N HIS A 86 -31.30 11.06 11.53
CA HIS A 86 -30.09 11.46 12.25
C HIS A 86 -29.50 10.29 13.04
N ARG A 87 -30.33 9.54 13.79
CA ARG A 87 -29.89 8.34 14.53
C ARG A 87 -29.27 7.30 13.60
N SER A 88 -29.90 7.04 12.46
CA SER A 88 -29.37 6.13 11.45
C SER A 88 -28.02 6.60 10.89
N GLN A 89 -27.92 7.89 10.53
CA GLN A 89 -26.66 8.49 10.05
C GLN A 89 -25.56 8.45 11.11
N LEU A 90 -25.89 8.71 12.38
CA LEU A 90 -24.95 8.66 13.50
C LEU A 90 -24.44 7.24 13.73
N GLN A 91 -25.30 6.24 13.57
CA GLN A 91 -24.89 4.84 13.66
C GLN A 91 -23.91 4.48 12.53
N ILE A 92 -24.23 4.84 11.28
CA ILE A 92 -23.34 4.64 10.12
C ILE A 92 -21.99 5.33 10.34
N TYR A 93 -21.99 6.57 10.86
CA TYR A 93 -20.77 7.30 11.19
C TYR A 93 -19.92 6.56 12.23
N LYS A 94 -20.53 6.08 13.33
CA LYS A 94 -19.84 5.32 14.37
C LYS A 94 -19.27 4.00 13.84
N ASP A 95 -20.04 3.28 13.04
CA ASP A 95 -19.62 2.00 12.46
C ASP A 95 -18.43 2.19 11.49
N ARG A 96 -18.48 3.22 10.64
CA ARG A 96 -17.36 3.58 9.74
C ARG A 96 -16.12 4.02 10.51
N THR A 97 -16.27 4.84 11.55
CA THR A 97 -15.16 5.28 12.40
C THR A 97 -14.48 4.08 13.06
N LYS A 98 -15.27 3.14 13.59
CA LYS A 98 -14.76 1.91 14.20
C LYS A 98 -14.07 1.01 13.18
N ALA A 99 -14.61 0.88 11.97
CA ALA A 99 -13.99 0.11 10.89
C ALA A 99 -12.64 0.72 10.47
N LEU A 100 -12.54 2.06 10.39
CA LEU A 100 -11.27 2.75 10.11
C LEU A 100 -10.22 2.50 11.19
N ALA A 101 -10.60 2.58 12.48
CA ALA A 101 -9.69 2.28 13.58
C ALA A 101 -9.23 0.80 13.58
N THR A 102 -10.15 -0.12 13.29
CA THR A 102 -9.84 -1.56 13.16
C THR A 102 -8.87 -1.82 12.00
N LEU A 103 -9.07 -1.12 10.88
CA LEU A 103 -8.18 -1.22 9.72
C LEU A 103 -6.78 -0.69 10.03
N GLN A 104 -6.69 0.45 10.73
CA GLN A 104 -5.43 1.00 11.18
C GLN A 104 -4.69 0.02 12.10
N GLU A 105 -5.39 -0.54 13.09
CA GLU A 105 -4.82 -1.55 13.98
C GLU A 105 -4.28 -2.76 13.20
N TYR A 106 -5.01 -3.20 12.17
CA TYR A 106 -4.56 -4.27 11.29
C TYR A 106 -3.31 -3.89 10.49
N ILE A 107 -3.26 -2.67 9.93
CA ILE A 107 -2.09 -2.15 9.21
C ILE A 107 -0.88 -2.18 10.14
N VAL A 108 -0.98 -1.53 11.31
CA VAL A 108 0.10 -1.47 12.31
C VAL A 108 0.57 -2.88 12.73
N LYS A 109 -0.34 -3.82 12.95
CA LYS A 109 0.00 -5.20 13.33
C LYS A 109 0.68 -6.00 12.22
N THR A 110 0.43 -5.68 10.95
CA THR A 110 0.89 -6.45 9.80
C THR A 110 2.03 -5.79 9.02
N VAL A 111 2.38 -4.54 9.34
CA VAL A 111 3.41 -3.75 8.64
C VAL A 111 4.85 -4.22 8.91
N GLY A 112 5.06 -5.02 9.97
CA GLY A 112 6.35 -5.62 10.30
C GLY A 112 7.46 -4.59 10.48
N ARG A 113 8.54 -4.69 9.69
CA ARG A 113 9.75 -3.85 9.79
C ARG A 113 9.56 -2.39 9.38
N TYR A 114 8.44 -2.04 8.75
CA TYR A 114 8.18 -0.68 8.29
C TYR A 114 7.39 0.16 9.29
N TYR A 115 7.15 -0.38 10.50
CA TYR A 115 6.41 0.32 11.56
C TYR A 115 7.02 1.67 11.90
N ASP A 116 8.35 1.76 12.00
CA ASP A 116 9.05 3.00 12.35
C ASP A 116 8.77 4.16 11.38
N ILE A 117 8.39 3.85 10.13
CA ILE A 117 8.09 4.85 9.09
C ILE A 117 6.67 5.40 9.27
N ILE A 118 5.74 4.59 9.76
CA ILE A 118 4.33 4.97 9.95
C ILE A 118 4.00 5.37 11.38
N ALA A 119 4.88 5.11 12.36
CA ALA A 119 4.61 5.31 13.79
C ALA A 119 4.24 6.74 14.20
N LYS A 120 4.49 7.74 13.36
CA LYS A 120 4.15 9.16 13.59
C LYS A 120 2.83 9.58 12.95
N GLU A 121 2.24 8.73 12.12
CA GLU A 121 1.00 9.03 11.42
C GLU A 121 -0.13 8.25 12.07
N ASP A 122 -1.21 8.96 12.39
CA ASP A 122 -2.41 8.35 13.00
C ASP A 122 -3.53 8.11 11.98
N ASP A 123 -3.29 8.43 10.70
CA ASP A 123 -4.29 8.29 9.64
C ASP A 123 -3.94 7.12 8.72
N ALA A 124 -4.76 6.07 8.75
CA ALA A 124 -4.63 4.88 7.91
C ALA A 124 -4.46 5.21 6.42
N ALA A 125 -5.08 6.29 5.94
CA ALA A 125 -4.97 6.75 4.56
C ALA A 125 -3.54 7.22 4.22
N LYS A 126 -2.89 7.92 5.15
CA LYS A 126 -1.50 8.39 5.02
C LYS A 126 -0.51 7.26 5.25
N GLU A 127 -0.75 6.41 6.25
CA GLU A 127 0.07 5.22 6.50
C GLU A 127 0.17 4.36 5.23
N LEU A 128 -0.97 4.05 4.59
CA LEU A 128 -1.00 3.28 3.34
C LEU A 128 -0.28 4.00 2.19
N MET A 129 -0.42 5.32 2.09
CA MET A 129 0.27 6.11 1.07
C MET A 129 1.80 6.08 1.27
N ILE A 130 2.28 6.25 2.50
CA ILE A 130 3.71 6.18 2.83
C ILE A 130 4.26 4.79 2.53
N LEU A 131 3.55 3.74 2.97
CA LEU A 131 3.94 2.36 2.71
C LEU A 131 3.95 2.04 1.22
N LYS A 132 2.97 2.54 0.47
CA LYS A 132 2.95 2.41 -0.99
C LYS A 132 4.16 3.07 -1.61
N ASN A 133 4.49 4.30 -1.23
CA ASN A 133 5.64 5.00 -1.80
C ASN A 133 6.99 4.34 -1.44
N ARG A 134 7.06 3.60 -0.33
CA ARG A 134 8.28 2.94 0.15
C ARG A 134 8.41 1.49 -0.29
N VAL A 135 7.30 0.78 -0.42
CA VAL A 135 7.27 -0.69 -0.55
C VAL A 135 6.66 -1.15 -1.86
N LYS A 136 5.84 -0.32 -2.54
CA LYS A 136 5.42 -0.63 -3.92
C LYS A 136 6.70 -0.71 -4.76
N PRO A 137 7.06 -1.90 -5.27
CA PRO A 137 8.24 -2.01 -6.10
C PRO A 137 8.06 -1.12 -7.33
N THR A 138 9.11 -0.40 -7.69
CA THR A 138 9.25 0.09 -9.07
C THR A 138 9.24 -1.11 -10.00
N ASP A 139 8.67 -0.99 -11.20
CA ASP A 139 8.55 -2.12 -12.15
C ASP A 139 9.88 -2.88 -12.31
N TRP A 140 11.00 -2.15 -12.39
CA TRP A 140 12.36 -2.71 -12.39
C TRP A 140 12.75 -3.50 -11.13
N ALA A 141 12.40 -3.02 -9.94
CA ALA A 141 12.68 -3.72 -8.69
C ALA A 141 11.84 -4.99 -8.55
N ARG A 142 10.60 -4.97 -9.07
CA ARG A 142 9.73 -6.13 -9.15
C ARG A 142 10.29 -7.17 -10.12
N GLU A 143 10.74 -6.71 -11.29
CA GLU A 143 11.40 -7.54 -12.30
C GLU A 143 12.68 -8.19 -11.78
N SER A 144 13.57 -7.42 -11.13
CA SER A 144 14.80 -7.94 -10.53
C SER A 144 14.51 -8.98 -9.44
N GLU A 145 13.54 -8.72 -8.55
CA GLU A 145 13.17 -9.65 -7.48
C GLU A 145 12.55 -10.95 -8.02
N VAL A 146 11.70 -10.86 -9.05
CA VAL A 146 11.14 -12.05 -9.72
C VAL A 146 12.24 -12.84 -10.41
N THR A 147 13.19 -12.15 -11.05
CA THR A 147 14.35 -12.74 -11.72
C THR A 147 15.27 -13.45 -10.73
N ASP A 148 15.60 -12.81 -9.60
CA ASP A 148 16.45 -13.39 -8.55
C ASP A 148 15.78 -14.61 -7.90
N ARG A 149 14.47 -14.55 -7.64
CA ARG A 149 13.69 -15.69 -7.13
C ARG A 149 13.62 -16.83 -8.14
N TYR A 150 13.46 -16.52 -9.43
CA TYR A 150 13.47 -17.51 -10.50
C TYR A 150 14.82 -18.22 -10.58
N TYR A 151 15.93 -17.47 -10.65
CA TYR A 151 17.27 -18.05 -10.68
C TYR A 151 17.63 -18.79 -9.39
N SER A 152 17.19 -18.31 -8.22
CA SER A 152 17.39 -19.01 -6.95
C SER A 152 16.63 -20.34 -6.90
N THR A 153 15.41 -20.38 -7.43
CA THR A 153 14.60 -21.61 -7.53
C THR A 153 15.24 -22.61 -8.51
N LEU A 154 15.81 -22.13 -9.62
CA LEU A 154 16.58 -22.95 -10.56
C LEU A 154 17.90 -23.47 -9.96
N LYS A 155 18.55 -22.73 -9.06
CA LYS A 155 19.77 -23.17 -8.37
C LYS A 155 19.46 -24.19 -7.25
N ALA A 156 18.30 -24.09 -6.62
CA ALA A 156 17.87 -24.94 -5.51
C ALA A 156 17.06 -26.18 -5.96
N VAL A 157 17.47 -26.85 -7.04
CA VAL A 157 16.81 -28.09 -7.50
C VAL A 157 16.94 -29.16 -6.43
N SER A 158 15.84 -29.46 -5.74
CA SER A 158 15.77 -30.53 -4.75
C SER A 158 15.41 -31.84 -5.43
N ARG A 159 16.35 -32.79 -5.45
CA ARG A 159 16.15 -34.13 -6.03
C ARG A 159 15.17 -35.01 -5.22
N THR A 160 14.94 -34.65 -3.96
CA THR A 160 14.11 -35.41 -3.00
C THR A 160 12.67 -34.91 -2.90
N LYS A 161 12.40 -33.68 -3.35
CA LYS A 161 11.06 -33.04 -3.24
C LYS A 161 10.66 -32.36 -4.55
N VAL A 162 10.69 -33.13 -5.61
CA VAL A 162 10.51 -32.64 -6.99
C VAL A 162 9.14 -31.97 -7.18
N GLU A 163 8.06 -32.55 -6.66
CA GLU A 163 6.70 -31.97 -6.80
C GLU A 163 6.52 -30.62 -6.07
N GLU A 164 7.07 -30.49 -4.86
CA GLU A 164 7.07 -29.21 -4.13
C GLU A 164 7.91 -28.15 -4.87
N TRP A 165 9.01 -28.57 -5.49
CA TRP A 165 9.87 -27.69 -6.29
C TRP A 165 9.17 -27.25 -7.59
N ILE A 166 8.53 -28.17 -8.32
CA ILE A 166 7.75 -27.88 -9.53
C ILE A 166 6.66 -26.86 -9.21
N SER A 167 5.91 -27.07 -8.13
CA SER A 167 4.83 -26.17 -7.71
C SER A 167 5.35 -24.75 -7.43
N LYS A 168 6.46 -24.62 -6.70
CA LYS A 168 7.10 -23.32 -6.41
C LYS A 168 7.61 -22.64 -7.69
N TRP A 169 8.26 -23.40 -8.56
CA TRP A 169 8.75 -22.89 -9.84
C TRP A 169 7.62 -22.41 -10.75
N GLN A 170 6.50 -23.16 -10.83
CA GLN A 170 5.34 -22.77 -11.63
C GLN A 170 4.71 -21.46 -11.14
N ILE A 171 4.61 -21.26 -9.82
CA ILE A 171 4.11 -20.00 -9.24
C ILE A 171 5.00 -18.83 -9.68
N VAL A 172 6.33 -18.96 -9.51
CA VAL A 172 7.30 -17.90 -9.88
C VAL A 172 7.30 -17.65 -11.40
N LEU A 173 7.18 -18.69 -12.21
CA LEU A 173 7.09 -18.56 -13.67
C LEU A 173 5.80 -17.85 -14.10
N ASN A 174 4.67 -18.16 -13.46
CA ASN A 174 3.40 -17.51 -13.77
C ASN A 174 3.44 -16.03 -13.35
N GLU A 175 4.05 -15.71 -12.21
CA GLU A 175 4.32 -14.32 -11.81
C GLU A 175 5.19 -13.58 -12.84
N ALA A 176 6.26 -14.21 -13.34
CA ALA A 176 7.11 -13.62 -14.37
C ALA A 176 6.36 -13.39 -15.69
N LYS A 177 5.52 -14.34 -16.12
CA LYS A 177 4.71 -14.21 -17.35
C LYS A 177 3.67 -13.09 -17.25
N ASN A 178 3.04 -12.92 -16.09
CA ASN A 178 2.04 -11.88 -15.88
C ASN A 178 2.62 -10.45 -15.86
N LEU A 179 3.94 -10.31 -15.74
CA LEU A 179 4.65 -9.03 -15.81
C LEU A 179 5.05 -8.66 -17.25
N ASP A 180 4.51 -9.32 -18.28
CA ASP A 180 4.88 -9.13 -19.70
C ASP A 180 6.40 -9.16 -19.93
N PHE A 181 7.06 -10.08 -19.23
CA PHE A 181 8.49 -10.24 -19.32
C PHE A 181 8.87 -10.82 -20.68
N THR A 182 9.22 -9.94 -21.62
CA THR A 182 10.05 -10.32 -22.76
C THR A 182 11.42 -10.66 -22.20
N PHE A 183 11.68 -11.95 -21.99
CA PHE A 183 12.98 -12.51 -21.61
C PHE A 183 14.16 -12.01 -22.49
N GLY A 184 13.88 -11.34 -23.61
CA GLY A 184 14.83 -10.70 -24.51
C GLY A 184 15.35 -9.31 -24.10
N THR A 185 14.93 -8.71 -22.98
CA THR A 185 15.46 -7.40 -22.54
C THR A 185 16.52 -7.52 -21.43
N ILE A 186 16.60 -8.66 -20.74
CA ILE A 186 17.66 -8.94 -19.73
C ILE A 186 18.96 -9.44 -20.37
N CYS A 187 18.91 -9.97 -21.59
CA CYS A 187 20.05 -9.86 -22.49
C CYS A 187 19.81 -8.62 -23.34
N GLY A 188 20.64 -7.58 -23.22
CA GLY A 188 20.65 -6.48 -24.17
C GLY A 188 21.01 -6.98 -25.58
N CYS A 189 20.08 -7.61 -26.26
CA CYS A 189 20.13 -7.97 -27.65
C CYS A 189 18.99 -7.21 -28.33
N ALA A 190 19.12 -5.88 -28.38
CA ALA A 190 18.48 -5.15 -29.46
C ALA A 190 18.97 -5.81 -30.76
N LEU A 191 18.04 -6.32 -31.56
CA LEU A 191 18.31 -6.83 -32.90
C LEU A 191 18.90 -5.71 -33.76
N GLY A 192 20.21 -5.53 -33.68
CA GLY A 192 20.99 -4.77 -34.61
C GLY A 192 21.08 -5.59 -35.89
N SER A 193 20.24 -5.27 -36.86
CA SER A 193 20.39 -5.67 -38.25
C SER A 193 21.71 -5.07 -38.78
N ASN A 194 22.84 -5.69 -38.44
CA ASN A 194 24.14 -5.64 -39.11
C ASN A 194 25.18 -6.27 -38.16
N GLY A 195 25.57 -7.50 -38.47
CA GLY A 195 26.49 -8.28 -37.65
C GLY A 195 27.81 -7.55 -37.41
N THR A 196 28.07 -7.22 -36.15
CA THR A 196 29.39 -7.16 -35.50
C THR A 196 29.16 -7.09 -33.99
N ALA A 197 30.05 -7.72 -33.21
CA ALA A 197 29.86 -8.15 -31.82
C ALA A 197 29.57 -7.03 -30.81
N TRP A 198 28.73 -7.34 -29.80
CA TRP A 198 28.44 -6.45 -28.66
C TRP A 198 28.88 -7.07 -27.33
N TYR A 199 29.47 -6.21 -26.52
CA TYR A 199 30.06 -6.42 -25.20
C TYR A 199 28.98 -6.35 -24.12
N CYS A 200 28.97 -7.29 -23.16
CA CYS A 200 28.12 -7.22 -21.97
C CYS A 200 28.84 -6.46 -20.84
N PRO A 201 28.22 -5.45 -20.18
CA PRO A 201 28.77 -4.93 -18.94
C PRO A 201 28.37 -5.89 -17.81
N ALA A 202 29.30 -6.78 -17.43
CA ALA A 202 29.21 -7.50 -16.19
C ALA A 202 29.32 -6.52 -15.01
N ALA A 203 28.58 -6.81 -13.95
CA ALA A 203 28.60 -6.10 -12.68
C ALA A 203 30.02 -5.95 -12.14
N ASP A 204 30.47 -4.71 -11.94
CA ASP A 204 31.58 -4.40 -11.03
C ASP A 204 31.05 -3.57 -9.85
N HIS A 205 31.15 -4.17 -8.67
CA HIS A 205 31.16 -3.47 -7.39
C HIS A 205 32.32 -2.47 -7.38
N GLN A 206 32.05 -1.19 -7.07
CA GLN A 206 32.88 -0.43 -6.13
C GLN A 206 32.15 0.84 -5.63
N PRO A 207 32.47 1.30 -4.40
CA PRO A 207 31.76 2.38 -3.74
C PRO A 207 32.24 3.74 -4.24
N ASN A 208 31.34 4.72 -4.16
CA ASN A 208 31.59 6.14 -4.38
C ASN A 208 32.81 6.65 -3.56
N PRO A 209 33.68 7.48 -4.15
CA PRO A 209 33.96 8.74 -3.48
C PRO A 209 34.01 9.92 -4.46
N ALA A 210 33.05 10.84 -4.31
CA ALA A 210 33.16 12.19 -4.80
C ALA A 210 33.94 13.02 -3.77
N VAL A 211 35.22 13.29 -4.02
CA VAL A 211 35.88 14.55 -3.63
C VAL A 211 36.90 14.92 -4.71
N LEU A 212 36.73 16.12 -5.24
CA LEU A 212 37.53 16.79 -6.27
C LEU A 212 38.94 17.16 -5.78
N VAL A 213 39.79 17.50 -6.76
CA VAL A 213 40.89 18.52 -6.73
C VAL A 213 42.32 17.98 -6.95
N THR A 214 42.78 18.23 -8.19
CA THR A 214 44.12 18.44 -8.79
C THR A 214 45.43 18.01 -8.10
N PRO A 215 46.42 17.50 -8.85
CA PRO A 215 47.80 17.34 -8.39
C PRO A 215 48.60 18.63 -8.59
N ASN A 216 49.35 19.10 -7.58
CA ASN A 216 50.79 18.88 -7.48
C ASN A 216 51.38 19.71 -6.32
N HIS A 217 52.24 19.09 -5.52
CA HIS A 217 52.94 19.70 -4.39
C HIS A 217 54.11 20.56 -4.85
N GLY A 218 54.43 21.61 -4.08
CA GLY A 218 55.79 22.15 -4.01
C GLY A 218 55.88 23.65 -3.74
N HIS A 219 55.85 24.06 -2.47
CA HIS A 219 56.43 25.32 -2.02
C HIS A 219 57.66 24.97 -1.15
N LEU A 220 58.87 25.35 -1.60
CA LEU A 220 59.75 26.38 -1.00
C LEU A 220 60.57 25.87 0.23
N LEU A 221 61.91 25.95 0.32
CA LEU A 221 62.85 27.09 0.19
C LEU A 221 64.33 26.58 0.37
N PRO A 222 65.38 27.45 0.35
CA PRO A 222 66.79 27.14 0.03
C PRO A 222 67.65 26.86 1.27
N TYR A 223 68.95 26.56 1.09
CA TYR A 223 70.08 27.20 1.81
C TYR A 223 71.44 26.63 1.32
N THR A 224 72.37 27.58 1.09
CA THR A 224 73.86 27.51 0.94
C THR A 224 74.50 26.58 -0.09
#